data_AF-A0A011WNI8-F1
#
_entry.id   AF-A0A011WNI8-F1
#
_cell.length_a   1.000
_cell.length_b   1.000
_cell.length_c   1.000
_cell.angle_alpha   90.00
_cell.angle_beta   90.00
_cell.angle_gamma   90.00
#
_symmetry.space_group_name_H-M   'P 1'
#
loop_
_entity.id
_entity.type
_entity.pdbx_description
1 polymer ?
#
loop_
_entity_poly.entity_id
_entity_poly.type
_entity_poly.pdbx_seq_one_letter_code
_entity_poly.pdbx_strand_id
1 'polypeptide(L)'
;MARYIRIKKHQLRTKDNEAVFDFDTKEGNKDIICPMGKPSEPIVTHWRYHMYPVYVDDTIYYIRTYEDQIRHLEQLLFYGEKIRIKGKGTDEYKIVGGGSKMYRAKNSNGVEVRRNYINKKGELTFEPITPADRKKEEINIVESDGFNMFVDAIHTNSRYDREDYLPAIYKNYEAATKAKTRLRDILRKHPNWNEEQQCVEISVAISRNIDPERIFNDMAALDDEVSKQPIFSRNSLTLWNEVVRTLKYTDPYEIRDNVYKIRPQYADRIQKINFSVDLTDINYTQKASRVIHSIMTKFKVNFNSDIERAFANVSDSLSIKSKKYKLVLSINPADFVTMSHGNSWQSCHSFRANNCYHAGCLSYALDNSTMIAYIIPEDSTGDNYKVDKIMRLLYMFSEEGKGFISTKMYPNNNDKAARASFDNAVYNILKACEVELPETLHSPDSCGRIRTFGRHYPDYQYGYMNHFGEDYQNYTIGSDAYNFEDPSLIINTSNSCTTISRTTTSVDEVILLTEEIESALKAISESESVAVSA
;
A
#
# COMPACT_ATOMS: atom_id res chain seq x y z
N MET A 1 -3.09 -11.65 -13.71
CA MET A 1 -2.81 -13.03 -14.19
C MET A 1 -2.80 -13.96 -13.00
N ALA A 2 -3.68 -14.96 -12.99
CA ALA A 2 -3.63 -16.06 -12.03
C ALA A 2 -2.37 -16.89 -12.31
N ARG A 3 -1.47 -16.99 -11.32
CA ARG A 3 -0.26 -17.83 -11.39
C ARG A 3 -0.49 -19.25 -10.89
N TYR A 4 -1.71 -19.60 -10.50
CA TYR A 4 -2.03 -20.89 -9.89
C TYR A 4 -3.43 -21.33 -10.30
N ILE A 5 -3.56 -22.61 -10.64
CA ILE A 5 -4.84 -23.31 -10.76
C ILE A 5 -4.87 -24.33 -9.62
N ARG A 6 -5.87 -24.25 -8.72
CA ARG A 6 -6.08 -25.22 -7.65
C ARG A 6 -7.09 -26.25 -8.14
N ILE A 7 -6.68 -27.50 -8.29
CA ILE A 7 -7.55 -28.58 -8.82
C ILE A 7 -7.72 -29.66 -7.76
N LYS A 8 -8.95 -30.16 -7.57
CA LYS A 8 -9.23 -31.28 -6.66
C LYS A 8 -8.90 -32.61 -7.35
N LYS A 9 -8.35 -33.57 -6.60
CA LYS A 9 -7.81 -34.88 -7.06
C LYS A 9 -8.70 -35.68 -8.03
N HIS A 10 -10.03 -35.50 -8.00
CA HIS A 10 -10.98 -36.23 -8.84
C HIS A 10 -11.20 -35.64 -10.24
N GLN A 11 -10.60 -34.48 -10.56
CA GLN A 11 -10.73 -33.82 -11.87
C GLN A 11 -9.59 -34.18 -12.85
N LEU A 12 -8.69 -35.10 -12.47
CA LEU A 12 -7.57 -35.55 -13.30
C LEU A 12 -7.92 -36.85 -14.03
N ARG A 13 -7.77 -36.87 -15.36
CA ARG A 13 -7.57 -38.11 -16.12
C ARG A 13 -6.13 -38.13 -16.62
N THR A 14 -5.37 -39.12 -16.19
CA THR A 14 -4.00 -39.35 -16.65
C THR A 14 -4.06 -40.37 -17.78
N LYS A 15 -3.49 -40.04 -18.95
CA LYS A 15 -3.09 -41.03 -19.93
C LYS A 15 -1.61 -40.75 -20.24
N ASP A 16 -0.77 -41.76 -20.08
CA ASP A 16 0.64 -41.75 -20.48
C ASP A 16 1.51 -40.65 -19.84
N ASN A 17 1.38 -40.43 -18.52
CA ASN A 17 2.16 -39.44 -17.73
C ASN A 17 2.06 -37.97 -18.19
N GLU A 18 1.17 -37.65 -19.12
CA GLU A 18 0.81 -36.27 -19.47
C GLU A 18 -0.60 -35.94 -18.95
N ALA A 19 -0.73 -34.78 -18.31
CA ALA A 19 -2.03 -34.21 -17.96
C ALA A 19 -2.51 -33.34 -19.13
N VAL A 20 -3.54 -33.78 -19.85
CA VAL A 20 -4.19 -32.99 -20.91
C VAL A 20 -5.39 -32.25 -20.31
N PHE A 21 -5.42 -30.92 -20.46
CA PHE A 21 -6.54 -30.08 -20.04
C PHE A 21 -7.39 -29.69 -21.25
N ASP A 22 -8.66 -30.12 -21.29
CA ASP A 22 -9.67 -29.58 -22.20
C ASP A 22 -10.51 -28.54 -21.45
N PHE A 23 -10.52 -27.29 -21.93
CA PHE A 23 -11.43 -26.26 -21.45
C PHE A 23 -12.65 -26.21 -22.37
N ASP A 24 -13.76 -26.87 -21.98
CA ASP A 24 -15.03 -26.72 -22.69
C ASP A 24 -15.72 -25.44 -22.21
N THR A 25 -15.63 -24.38 -23.01
CA THR A 25 -16.33 -23.10 -22.74
C THR A 25 -17.80 -23.22 -23.14
N LYS A 26 -18.56 -24.01 -22.39
CA LYS A 26 -20.02 -24.05 -22.46
C LYS A 26 -20.61 -24.04 -21.05
N GLU A 27 -20.45 -22.91 -20.37
CA GLU A 27 -21.43 -22.34 -19.42
C GLU A 27 -20.84 -21.12 -18.69
N GLY A 28 -21.20 -19.92 -19.15
CA GLY A 28 -21.64 -18.81 -18.30
C GLY A 28 -20.74 -18.14 -17.25
N ASN A 29 -19.45 -18.44 -17.06
CA ASN A 29 -18.63 -17.72 -16.07
C ASN A 29 -17.97 -16.45 -16.63
N LYS A 30 -18.36 -15.29 -16.09
CA LYS A 30 -18.07 -13.92 -16.56
C LYS A 30 -16.80 -13.25 -16.00
N ASP A 31 -15.94 -13.95 -15.28
CA ASP A 31 -14.87 -13.28 -14.51
C ASP A 31 -13.46 -13.52 -15.06
N ILE A 32 -13.16 -12.99 -16.26
CA ILE A 32 -11.78 -12.67 -16.68
C ILE A 32 -11.79 -11.35 -17.48
N ILE A 33 -11.48 -10.23 -16.82
CA ILE A 33 -11.24 -8.94 -17.50
C ILE A 33 -9.74 -8.66 -17.53
N CYS A 34 -9.20 -8.49 -18.74
CA CYS A 34 -7.84 -8.04 -19.00
C CYS A 34 -7.74 -6.51 -18.85
N PRO A 35 -6.78 -5.95 -18.10
CA PRO A 35 -6.51 -4.52 -18.15
C PRO A 35 -5.52 -4.27 -19.28
N MET A 36 -6.02 -3.95 -20.48
CA MET A 36 -5.44 -3.03 -21.49
C MET A 36 -6.01 -3.37 -22.88
N GLY A 37 -6.75 -2.42 -23.47
CA GLY A 37 -7.11 -2.42 -24.91
C GLY A 37 -8.55 -2.85 -25.25
N LYS A 38 -9.14 -2.16 -26.23
CA LYS A 38 -10.55 -2.26 -26.71
C LYS A 38 -10.99 -3.67 -27.14
N PRO A 39 -12.31 -3.95 -27.19
CA PRO A 39 -12.85 -5.26 -27.56
C PRO A 39 -12.79 -5.47 -29.09
N SER A 40 -12.10 -6.51 -29.54
CA SER A 40 -12.28 -7.05 -30.89
C SER A 40 -12.00 -8.56 -30.91
N GLU A 41 -13.08 -9.31 -31.17
CA GLU A 41 -13.24 -10.68 -31.69
C GLU A 41 -12.46 -11.88 -31.08
N PRO A 42 -13.11 -13.07 -30.96
CA PRO A 42 -12.52 -14.24 -30.32
C PRO A 42 -11.59 -15.01 -31.29
N ILE A 43 -10.29 -14.94 -31.03
CA ILE A 43 -9.31 -15.85 -31.65
C ILE A 43 -9.22 -17.11 -30.78
N VAL A 44 -9.65 -18.26 -31.31
CA VAL A 44 -9.43 -19.57 -30.69
C VAL A 44 -8.00 -20.03 -31.00
N THR A 45 -7.06 -19.80 -30.08
CA THR A 45 -5.72 -20.42 -30.12
C THR A 45 -5.65 -21.55 -29.08
N HIS A 46 -5.38 -22.78 -29.54
CA HIS A 46 -5.05 -23.92 -28.70
C HIS A 46 -3.59 -23.77 -28.23
N TRP A 47 -3.35 -23.70 -26.93
CA TRP A 47 -2.00 -23.71 -26.36
C TRP A 47 -1.76 -25.05 -25.65
N ARG A 48 -0.86 -25.88 -26.17
CA ARG A 48 -0.30 -27.01 -25.42
C ARG A 48 0.84 -26.49 -24.55
N TYR A 49 0.76 -26.72 -23.24
CA TYR A 49 1.86 -26.44 -22.32
C TYR A 49 2.36 -27.77 -21.74
N HIS A 50 3.65 -28.05 -21.90
CA HIS A 50 4.32 -29.09 -21.13
C HIS A 50 4.51 -28.56 -19.70
N MET A 51 3.91 -29.23 -18.71
CA MET A 51 4.05 -28.87 -17.31
C MET A 51 4.53 -30.09 -16.51
N TYR A 52 5.55 -29.88 -15.68
CA TYR A 52 6.13 -30.94 -14.85
C TYR A 52 5.51 -30.92 -13.45
N PRO A 53 4.99 -32.05 -12.94
CA PRO A 53 4.46 -32.12 -11.58
C PRO A 53 5.60 -32.13 -10.56
N VAL A 54 5.48 -31.28 -9.54
CA VAL A 54 6.31 -31.26 -8.34
C VAL A 54 5.40 -31.51 -7.13
N TYR A 55 5.77 -32.51 -6.35
CA TYR A 55 4.99 -32.97 -5.21
C TYR A 55 5.53 -32.34 -3.93
N VAL A 56 4.68 -31.59 -3.24
CA VAL A 56 4.94 -31.10 -1.87
C VAL A 56 3.74 -31.53 -1.03
N ASP A 57 3.96 -32.48 -0.13
CA ASP A 57 2.93 -33.19 0.62
C ASP A 57 1.83 -33.79 -0.30
N ASP A 58 0.56 -33.69 0.08
CA ASP A 58 -0.61 -34.14 -0.69
C ASP A 58 -0.99 -33.20 -1.87
N THR A 59 -0.17 -32.18 -2.16
CA THR A 59 -0.48 -31.16 -3.17
C THR A 59 0.49 -31.23 -4.35
N ILE A 60 -0.07 -31.25 -5.57
CA ILE A 60 0.68 -31.28 -6.82
C ILE A 60 0.76 -29.87 -7.41
N TYR A 61 1.97 -29.38 -7.63
CA TYR A 61 2.25 -28.13 -8.32
C TYR A 61 2.79 -28.43 -9.71
N TYR A 62 2.31 -27.74 -10.74
CA TYR A 62 2.76 -27.95 -12.13
C TYR A 62 3.62 -26.76 -12.59
N ILE A 63 4.86 -27.02 -13.02
CA ILE A 63 5.87 -25.99 -13.33
C ILE A 63 6.28 -26.03 -14.81
N ARG A 64 6.55 -24.86 -15.38
CA ARG A 64 6.67 -24.63 -16.84
C ARG A 64 8.08 -24.88 -17.42
N THR A 65 9.15 -24.80 -16.62
CA THR A 65 10.55 -25.02 -17.07
C THR A 65 11.49 -25.55 -15.96
N TYR A 66 12.63 -26.16 -16.32
CA TYR A 66 13.66 -26.68 -15.40
C TYR A 66 14.44 -25.56 -14.68
N GLU A 67 14.60 -24.39 -15.29
CA GLU A 67 15.22 -23.21 -14.66
C GLU A 67 14.33 -22.58 -13.58
N ASP A 68 13.00 -22.63 -13.76
CA ASP A 68 12.03 -22.23 -12.73
C ASP A 68 12.06 -23.18 -11.52
N GLN A 69 12.35 -24.48 -11.71
CA GLN A 69 12.55 -25.43 -10.61
C GLN A 69 13.71 -25.03 -9.70
N ILE A 70 14.81 -24.52 -10.28
CA ILE A 70 16.01 -24.13 -9.53
C ILE A 70 15.81 -22.81 -8.75
N ARG A 71 15.12 -21.81 -9.35
CA ARG A 71 14.76 -20.57 -8.62
C ARG A 71 13.75 -20.79 -7.50
N HIS A 72 12.86 -21.77 -7.62
CA HIS A 72 11.98 -22.15 -6.52
C HIS A 72 12.68 -22.96 -5.42
N LEU A 73 13.78 -23.68 -5.72
CA LEU A 73 14.57 -24.36 -4.68
C LEU A 73 15.31 -23.40 -3.73
N GLU A 74 15.74 -22.23 -4.22
CA GLU A 74 16.21 -21.13 -3.35
C GLU A 74 15.07 -20.52 -2.50
N GLN A 75 13.80 -20.70 -2.92
CA GLN A 75 12.61 -20.28 -2.16
C GLN A 75 12.04 -21.39 -1.25
N LEU A 76 12.51 -22.63 -1.39
CA LEU A 76 12.10 -23.78 -0.57
C LEU A 76 12.84 -23.86 0.76
N LEU A 77 13.96 -23.14 0.93
CA LEU A 77 14.74 -23.09 2.16
C LEU A 77 15.10 -21.65 2.52
N PHE A 78 14.38 -21.06 3.49
CA PHE A 78 14.68 -19.73 3.98
C PHE A 78 15.90 -19.74 4.90
N TYR A 79 16.65 -18.62 4.90
CA TYR A 79 17.73 -18.43 5.85
C TYR A 79 17.19 -18.55 7.28
N GLY A 80 17.76 -19.48 8.04
CA GLY A 80 17.33 -19.77 9.40
C GLY A 80 16.34 -20.94 9.55
N GLU A 81 15.80 -21.50 8.47
CA GLU A 81 14.97 -22.70 8.56
C GLU A 81 15.76 -23.91 9.05
N LYS A 82 15.07 -24.81 9.74
CA LYS A 82 15.64 -26.07 10.19
C LYS A 82 15.30 -27.20 9.23
N ILE A 83 16.30 -28.02 8.94
CA ILE A 83 16.19 -29.21 8.10
C ILE A 83 16.85 -30.41 8.79
N ARG A 84 16.46 -31.62 8.39
CA ARG A 84 17.26 -32.83 8.61
C ARG A 84 17.97 -33.17 7.31
N ILE A 85 19.26 -33.51 7.39
CA ILE A 85 20.02 -33.90 6.20
C ILE A 85 19.91 -35.42 6.02
N LYS A 86 19.40 -35.85 4.87
CA LYS A 86 19.22 -37.29 4.59
C LYS A 86 20.56 -38.02 4.67
N GLY A 87 20.59 -39.12 5.41
CA GLY A 87 21.79 -39.94 5.62
C GLY A 87 22.79 -39.41 6.66
N LYS A 88 22.45 -38.36 7.42
CA LYS A 88 23.30 -37.81 8.50
C LYS A 88 22.69 -37.99 9.91
N GLY A 89 21.71 -38.87 10.07
CA GLY A 89 21.02 -39.11 11.33
C GLY A 89 19.82 -38.18 11.55
N THR A 90 19.38 -38.03 12.80
CA THR A 90 18.22 -37.21 13.19
C THR A 90 18.58 -35.76 13.55
N ASP A 91 19.84 -35.38 13.38
CA ASP A 91 20.34 -34.05 13.72
C ASP A 91 19.65 -32.94 12.91
N GLU A 92 19.28 -31.87 13.60
CA GLU A 92 18.73 -30.66 12.98
C GLU A 92 19.85 -29.72 12.55
N TYR A 93 19.73 -29.16 11.35
CA TYR A 93 20.62 -28.16 10.80
C TYR A 93 19.85 -26.90 10.44
N LYS A 94 20.36 -25.74 10.83
CA LYS A 94 19.84 -24.43 10.50
C LYS A 94 20.48 -23.93 9.20
N ILE A 95 19.70 -23.50 8.22
CA ILE A 95 20.20 -22.93 6.97
C ILE A 95 20.90 -21.59 7.25
N VAL A 96 22.16 -21.48 6.81
CA VAL A 96 23.02 -20.28 7.00
C VAL A 96 23.50 -19.70 5.67
N GLY A 97 22.85 -20.08 4.57
CA GLY A 97 23.09 -19.51 3.25
C GLY A 97 22.97 -20.56 2.15
N GLY A 98 22.97 -20.11 0.90
CA GLY A 98 22.86 -21.00 -0.26
C GLY A 98 23.12 -20.23 -1.55
N GLY A 99 23.10 -20.96 -2.65
CA GLY A 99 23.10 -20.43 -4.01
C GLY A 99 22.59 -21.49 -4.97
N SER A 100 22.50 -21.20 -6.27
CA SER A 100 21.73 -21.94 -7.28
C SER A 100 21.78 -23.48 -7.27
N LYS A 101 22.83 -24.13 -6.78
CA LYS A 101 22.96 -25.60 -6.77
C LYS A 101 23.07 -26.21 -5.37
N MET A 102 23.31 -25.40 -4.33
CA MET A 102 23.69 -25.92 -3.02
C MET A 102 23.35 -24.99 -1.86
N TYR A 103 23.12 -25.57 -0.69
CA TYR A 103 22.91 -24.86 0.57
C TYR A 103 24.07 -25.09 1.55
N ARG A 104 24.16 -24.19 2.53
CA ARG A 104 25.00 -24.27 3.73
C ARG A 104 24.10 -24.31 4.95
N ALA A 105 24.37 -25.25 5.87
CA ALA A 105 23.60 -25.40 7.09
C ALA A 105 24.52 -25.66 8.28
N LYS A 106 24.14 -25.24 9.49
CA LYS A 106 24.89 -25.48 10.74
C LYS A 106 24.05 -26.25 11.74
N ASN A 107 24.61 -27.25 12.41
CA ASN A 107 23.94 -27.89 13.54
C ASN A 107 24.14 -27.10 14.84
N SER A 108 23.54 -27.57 15.94
CA SER A 108 23.62 -26.97 17.28
C SER A 108 25.04 -26.85 17.84
N ASN A 109 25.97 -27.72 17.41
CA ASN A 109 27.37 -27.69 17.80
C ASN A 109 28.22 -26.75 16.92
N GLY A 110 27.58 -25.98 16.03
CA GLY A 110 28.26 -25.04 15.13
C GLY A 110 28.93 -25.68 13.92
N VAL A 111 28.76 -26.99 13.70
CA VAL A 111 29.35 -27.71 12.57
C VAL A 111 28.59 -27.34 11.29
N GLU A 112 29.30 -26.70 10.36
CA GLU A 112 28.76 -26.32 9.06
C GLU A 112 28.89 -27.44 8.03
N VAL A 113 27.86 -27.61 7.21
CA VAL A 113 27.82 -28.55 6.10
C VAL A 113 27.35 -27.84 4.84
N ARG A 114 27.91 -28.27 3.71
CA ARG A 114 27.56 -27.77 2.38
C ARG A 114 27.10 -28.93 1.51
N ARG A 115 25.91 -28.81 0.92
CA ARG A 115 25.24 -29.91 0.18
C ARG A 115 24.47 -29.37 -1.01
N ASN A 116 24.43 -30.14 -2.10
CA ASN A 116 23.57 -29.83 -3.23
C ASN A 116 22.11 -30.02 -2.82
N TYR A 117 21.18 -29.23 -3.38
CA TYR A 117 19.75 -29.42 -3.10
C TYR A 117 19.28 -30.82 -3.53
N ILE A 118 19.76 -31.26 -4.69
CA ILE A 118 19.41 -32.52 -5.32
C ILE A 118 20.64 -33.42 -5.40
N ASN A 119 20.48 -34.70 -5.06
CA ASN A 119 21.53 -35.71 -5.19
C ASN A 119 21.67 -36.20 -6.65
N LYS A 120 22.65 -37.07 -6.92
CA LYS A 120 22.85 -37.64 -8.26
C LYS A 120 21.68 -38.49 -8.79
N LYS A 121 20.74 -38.86 -7.92
CA LYS A 121 19.53 -39.64 -8.24
C LYS A 121 18.29 -38.78 -8.46
N GLY A 122 18.41 -37.44 -8.41
CA GLY A 122 17.27 -36.55 -8.58
C GLY A 122 16.46 -36.30 -7.31
N GLU A 123 16.92 -36.76 -6.14
CA GLU A 123 16.18 -36.64 -4.87
C GLU A 123 16.71 -35.47 -4.02
N LEU A 124 15.83 -34.84 -3.23
CA LEU A 124 16.25 -33.83 -2.26
C LEU A 124 17.21 -34.44 -1.22
N THR A 125 18.29 -33.72 -0.91
CA THR A 125 19.28 -34.14 0.10
C THR A 125 18.90 -33.82 1.54
N PHE A 126 17.75 -33.20 1.73
CA PHE A 126 17.24 -32.75 3.02
C PHE A 126 15.76 -33.08 3.15
N GLU A 127 15.28 -33.04 4.39
CA GLU A 127 13.89 -33.12 4.78
C GLU A 127 13.56 -31.85 5.58
N PRO A 128 12.53 -31.07 5.19
CA PRO A 128 12.09 -29.94 5.99
C PRO A 128 11.54 -30.43 7.33
N ILE A 129 11.83 -29.70 8.40
CA ILE A 129 11.20 -29.96 9.70
C ILE A 129 9.78 -29.41 9.62
N THR A 130 8.80 -30.32 9.57
CA THR A 130 7.38 -29.96 9.47
C THR A 130 6.93 -29.23 10.74
N PRO A 131 5.85 -28.42 10.69
CA PRO A 131 5.27 -27.82 11.90
C PRO A 131 4.94 -28.84 13.00
N ALA A 132 4.67 -30.10 12.63
CA ALA A 132 4.44 -31.19 13.58
C ALA A 132 5.71 -31.66 14.33
N ASP A 133 6.89 -31.47 13.74
CA ASP A 133 8.19 -31.78 14.35
C ASP A 133 8.74 -30.64 15.22
N ARG A 134 8.18 -29.42 15.10
CA ARG A 134 8.60 -28.26 15.89
C ARG A 134 8.14 -28.49 17.34
N LYS A 135 9.08 -28.54 18.29
CA LYS A 135 8.72 -28.44 19.71
C LYS A 135 7.86 -27.19 19.86
N LYS A 136 6.58 -27.35 20.23
CA LYS A 136 5.73 -26.24 20.62
C LYS A 136 6.47 -25.47 21.70
N GLU A 137 6.90 -24.27 21.36
CA GLU A 137 7.43 -23.37 22.38
C GLU A 137 6.23 -23.02 23.25
N GLU A 138 6.16 -23.59 24.45
CA GLU A 138 5.15 -23.21 25.43
C GLU A 138 5.46 -21.79 25.89
N ILE A 139 4.71 -20.84 25.36
CA ILE A 139 4.74 -19.45 25.80
C ILE A 139 3.58 -19.26 26.76
N ASN A 140 3.85 -18.65 27.91
CA ASN A 140 2.79 -18.23 28.81
C ASN A 140 2.08 -17.01 28.22
N ILE A 141 0.93 -17.23 27.59
CA ILE A 141 0.10 -16.17 27.01
C ILE A 141 -0.69 -15.52 28.14
N VAL A 142 -0.46 -14.21 28.34
CA VAL A 142 -1.30 -13.41 29.22
C VAL A 142 -2.37 -12.73 28.37
N GLU A 143 -3.62 -13.20 28.51
CA GLU A 143 -4.73 -12.58 27.80
C GLU A 143 -4.98 -11.14 28.27
N SER A 144 -5.35 -10.30 27.32
CA SER A 144 -5.78 -8.92 27.52
C SER A 144 -6.68 -8.52 26.36
N ASP A 145 -7.54 -7.52 26.54
CA ASP A 145 -8.43 -7.05 25.49
C ASP A 145 -7.64 -6.64 24.23
N GLY A 146 -6.54 -5.93 24.41
CA GLY A 146 -5.63 -5.56 23.30
C GLY A 146 -5.01 -6.77 22.58
N PHE A 147 -4.68 -7.85 23.30
CA PHE A 147 -4.20 -9.09 22.68
C PHE A 147 -5.31 -9.76 21.88
N ASN A 148 -6.52 -9.83 22.44
CA ASN A 148 -7.68 -10.45 21.80
C ASN A 148 -8.08 -9.68 20.53
N MET A 149 -8.03 -8.34 20.55
CA MET A 149 -8.21 -7.51 19.36
C MET A 149 -7.16 -7.80 18.28
N PHE A 150 -5.90 -7.97 18.67
CA PHE A 150 -4.81 -8.26 17.72
C PHE A 150 -4.91 -9.65 17.10
N VAL A 151 -5.27 -10.66 17.90
CA VAL A 151 -5.58 -12.02 17.43
C VAL A 151 -6.74 -11.97 16.45
N ASP A 152 -7.86 -11.33 16.80
CA ASP A 152 -9.03 -11.20 15.93
C ASP A 152 -8.67 -10.50 14.60
N ALA A 153 -7.90 -9.41 14.67
CA ALA A 153 -7.44 -8.70 13.48
C ALA A 153 -6.59 -9.59 12.56
N ILE A 154 -5.70 -10.42 13.11
CA ILE A 154 -4.86 -11.34 12.32
C ILE A 154 -5.69 -12.48 11.75
N HIS A 155 -6.51 -13.15 12.57
CA HIS A 155 -7.32 -14.29 12.15
C HIS A 155 -8.33 -13.88 11.06
N THR A 156 -8.95 -12.72 11.21
CA THR A 156 -9.94 -12.21 10.24
C THR A 156 -9.29 -11.75 8.93
N ASN A 157 -8.03 -11.31 8.96
CA ASN A 157 -7.40 -10.63 7.83
C ASN A 157 -6.16 -11.34 7.29
N SER A 158 -5.94 -12.62 7.60
CA SER A 158 -4.79 -13.35 7.08
C SER A 158 -5.04 -14.84 7.00
N ARG A 159 -4.03 -15.56 6.49
CA ARG A 159 -3.97 -17.02 6.50
C ARG A 159 -3.52 -17.60 7.84
N TYR A 160 -3.18 -16.74 8.81
CA TYR A 160 -2.67 -17.12 10.12
C TYR A 160 -3.82 -17.18 11.13
N ASP A 161 -4.87 -17.93 10.80
CA ASP A 161 -6.13 -18.04 11.55
C ASP A 161 -6.18 -19.26 12.49
N ARG A 162 -5.06 -19.98 12.58
CA ARG A 162 -4.94 -21.22 13.35
C ARG A 162 -4.26 -20.99 14.70
N GLU A 163 -4.73 -21.73 15.70
CA GLU A 163 -4.22 -21.75 17.08
C GLU A 163 -2.71 -22.01 17.19
N ASP A 164 -2.11 -22.73 16.23
CA ASP A 164 -0.65 -23.00 16.24
C ASP A 164 0.20 -21.73 16.03
N TYR A 165 -0.40 -20.63 15.56
CA TYR A 165 0.28 -19.35 15.39
C TYR A 165 0.18 -18.42 16.61
N LEU A 166 -0.66 -18.73 17.61
CA LEU A 166 -0.84 -17.89 18.79
C LEU A 166 0.47 -17.53 19.51
N PRO A 167 1.44 -18.45 19.70
CA PRO A 167 2.72 -18.09 20.32
C PRO A 167 3.46 -16.97 19.57
N ALA A 168 3.45 -17.01 18.24
CA ALA A 168 4.09 -15.99 17.42
C ALA A 168 3.30 -14.68 17.35
N ILE A 169 1.97 -14.77 17.33
CA ILE A 169 1.08 -13.61 17.45
C ILE A 169 1.33 -12.90 18.79
N TYR A 170 1.43 -13.66 19.88
CA TYR A 170 1.72 -13.14 21.22
C TYR A 170 3.09 -12.47 21.31
N LYS A 171 4.17 -13.08 20.76
CA LYS A 171 5.49 -12.41 20.71
C LYS A 171 5.45 -11.08 19.97
N ASN A 172 4.77 -11.03 18.82
CA ASN A 172 4.60 -9.77 18.07
C ASN A 172 3.80 -8.73 18.87
N TYR A 173 2.73 -9.15 19.55
CA TYR A 173 1.92 -8.28 20.41
C TYR A 173 2.72 -7.71 21.59
N GLU A 174 3.46 -8.56 22.30
CA GLU A 174 4.29 -8.15 23.44
C GLU A 174 5.38 -7.17 22.99
N ALA A 175 6.04 -7.47 21.86
CA ALA A 175 7.06 -6.60 21.29
C ALA A 175 6.49 -5.24 20.86
N ALA A 176 5.33 -5.23 20.19
CA ALA A 176 4.63 -3.99 19.82
C ALA A 176 4.23 -3.19 21.06
N THR A 177 3.65 -3.85 22.07
CA THR A 177 3.24 -3.22 23.32
C THR A 177 4.42 -2.55 24.02
N LYS A 178 5.54 -3.25 24.11
CA LYS A 178 6.79 -2.74 24.69
C LYS A 178 7.37 -1.58 23.88
N ALA A 179 7.45 -1.70 22.56
CA ALA A 179 7.99 -0.67 21.68
C ALA A 179 7.20 0.64 21.78
N LYS A 180 5.85 0.55 21.89
CA LYS A 180 4.96 1.71 21.96
C LYS A 180 4.85 2.36 23.36
N THR A 181 5.59 1.90 24.36
CA THR A 181 5.51 2.41 25.75
C THR A 181 5.63 3.94 25.82
N ARG A 182 6.65 4.51 25.17
CA ARG A 182 6.84 5.97 25.17
C ARG A 182 5.66 6.72 24.56
N LEU A 183 5.17 6.27 23.40
CA LEU A 183 4.02 6.91 22.75
C LEU A 183 2.74 6.77 23.57
N ARG A 184 2.56 5.61 24.21
CA ARG A 184 1.44 5.36 25.12
C ARG A 184 1.45 6.33 26.29
N ASP A 185 2.60 6.52 26.94
CA ASP A 185 2.73 7.43 28.08
C ASP A 185 2.46 8.89 27.68
N ILE A 186 2.81 9.28 26.46
CA ILE A 186 2.48 10.59 25.90
C ILE A 186 0.97 10.70 25.65
N LEU A 187 0.41 9.79 24.84
CA LEU A 187 -0.99 9.85 24.40
C LEU A 187 -1.99 9.66 25.55
N ARG A 188 -1.63 8.91 26.59
CA ARG A 188 -2.45 8.70 27.78
C ARG A 188 -2.76 9.99 28.55
N LYS A 189 -1.97 11.05 28.34
CA LYS A 189 -2.26 12.39 28.91
C LYS A 189 -3.48 13.07 28.26
N HIS A 190 -3.88 12.63 27.07
CA HIS A 190 -5.01 13.25 26.38
C HIS A 190 -6.34 12.95 27.10
N PRO A 191 -7.26 13.93 27.27
CA PRO A 191 -8.54 13.72 27.96
C PRO A 191 -9.44 12.68 27.27
N ASN A 192 -9.27 12.49 25.96
CA ASN A 192 -10.01 11.49 25.17
C ASN A 192 -9.19 10.22 24.87
N TRP A 193 -8.18 9.91 25.69
CA TRP A 193 -7.47 8.66 25.59
C TRP A 193 -8.40 7.47 25.92
N ASN A 194 -8.41 6.47 25.03
CA ASN A 194 -9.10 5.22 25.19
C ASN A 194 -8.08 4.12 25.54
N GLU A 195 -8.08 3.67 26.80
CA GLU A 195 -7.12 2.66 27.29
C GLU A 195 -7.37 1.29 26.67
N GLU A 196 -8.61 0.90 26.40
CA GLU A 196 -8.91 -0.39 25.78
C GLU A 196 -8.42 -0.42 24.33
N GLN A 197 -8.78 0.60 23.56
CA GLN A 197 -8.43 0.68 22.14
C GLN A 197 -7.05 1.26 21.87
N GLN A 198 -6.33 1.73 22.89
CA GLN A 198 -4.96 2.26 22.79
C GLN A 198 -4.85 3.40 21.77
N CYS A 199 -5.79 4.34 21.83
CA CYS A 199 -5.89 5.44 20.87
C CYS A 199 -6.52 6.71 21.48
N VAL A 200 -6.39 7.82 20.78
CA VAL A 200 -7.17 9.04 21.03
C VAL A 200 -8.29 9.15 19.99
N GLU A 201 -9.52 9.33 20.45
CA GLU A 201 -10.70 9.51 19.61
C GLU A 201 -11.27 10.94 19.72
N ILE A 202 -11.40 11.64 18.59
CA ILE A 202 -11.98 12.98 18.54
C ILE A 202 -12.91 13.14 17.33
N SER A 203 -13.97 13.95 17.47
CA SER A 203 -14.76 14.41 16.32
C SER A 203 -14.03 15.56 15.64
N VAL A 204 -13.81 15.42 14.33
CA VAL A 204 -13.12 16.44 13.51
C VAL A 204 -13.90 16.70 12.24
N ALA A 205 -13.91 17.98 11.84
CA ALA A 205 -14.40 18.37 10.53
C ALA A 205 -13.27 18.22 9.51
N ILE A 206 -13.39 17.25 8.60
CA ILE A 206 -12.42 17.05 7.52
C ILE A 206 -12.91 17.77 6.28
N SER A 207 -12.09 18.72 5.85
CA SER A 207 -12.21 19.45 4.60
C SER A 207 -11.68 18.61 3.45
N ARG A 208 -12.41 18.53 2.33
CA ARG A 208 -11.94 17.87 1.11
C ARG A 208 -11.54 18.91 0.07
N ASN A 209 -10.60 18.55 -0.81
CA ASN A 209 -10.34 19.34 -1.99
C ASN A 209 -11.63 19.54 -2.80
N ILE A 210 -11.71 20.69 -3.48
CA ILE A 210 -12.77 20.94 -4.45
C ILE A 210 -12.60 20.05 -5.66
N ASP A 211 -13.73 19.69 -6.26
CA ASP A 211 -13.78 18.87 -7.46
C ASP A 211 -13.54 19.76 -8.70
N PRO A 212 -12.39 19.61 -9.41
CA PRO A 212 -12.09 20.43 -10.57
C PRO A 212 -13.12 20.28 -11.69
N GLU A 213 -13.70 19.10 -11.86
CA GLU A 213 -14.71 18.84 -12.88
C GLU A 213 -16.01 19.57 -12.54
N ARG A 214 -16.42 19.53 -11.27
CA ARG A 214 -17.59 20.30 -10.81
C ARG A 214 -17.41 21.79 -11.01
N ILE A 215 -16.26 22.36 -10.63
CA ILE A 215 -15.99 23.79 -10.85
C ILE A 215 -16.04 24.13 -12.33
N PHE A 216 -15.42 23.29 -13.17
CA PHE A 216 -15.42 23.46 -14.61
C PHE A 216 -16.85 23.55 -15.16
N ASN A 217 -17.71 22.60 -14.78
CA ASN A 217 -19.10 22.55 -15.21
C ASN A 217 -19.92 23.74 -14.66
N ASP A 218 -19.79 24.05 -13.37
CA ASP A 218 -20.52 25.17 -12.73
C ASP A 218 -20.10 26.52 -13.34
N MET A 219 -18.79 26.72 -13.59
CA MET A 219 -18.28 27.92 -14.27
C MET A 219 -18.75 28.01 -15.73
N ALA A 220 -18.82 26.89 -16.45
CA ALA A 220 -19.34 26.86 -17.82
C ALA A 220 -20.83 27.21 -17.88
N ALA A 221 -21.62 26.75 -16.91
CA ALA A 221 -23.03 27.13 -16.79
C ALA A 221 -23.19 28.64 -16.49
N LEU A 222 -22.37 29.19 -15.60
CA LEU A 222 -22.36 30.63 -15.33
C LEU A 222 -21.97 31.45 -16.57
N ASP A 223 -20.96 30.99 -17.32
CA ASP A 223 -20.50 31.62 -18.57
C ASP A 223 -21.62 31.69 -19.62
N ASP A 224 -22.36 30.60 -19.80
CA ASP A 224 -23.48 30.53 -20.74
C ASP A 224 -24.59 31.53 -20.39
N GLU A 225 -24.97 31.61 -19.10
CA GLU A 225 -26.00 32.57 -18.67
C GLU A 225 -25.55 34.02 -18.76
N VAL A 226 -24.29 34.31 -18.39
CA VAL A 226 -23.75 35.67 -18.46
C VAL A 226 -23.62 36.11 -19.91
N SER A 227 -23.07 35.27 -20.79
CA SER A 227 -22.81 35.60 -22.20
C SER A 227 -24.08 35.89 -23.01
N LYS A 228 -25.26 35.44 -22.56
CA LYS A 228 -26.56 35.77 -23.17
C LYS A 228 -26.98 37.23 -22.94
N GLN A 229 -26.37 37.93 -21.99
CA GLN A 229 -26.77 39.30 -21.68
C GLN A 229 -26.37 40.29 -22.78
N PRO A 230 -27.25 41.25 -23.13
CA PRO A 230 -26.96 42.28 -24.14
C PRO A 230 -25.99 43.37 -23.64
N ILE A 231 -25.32 43.16 -22.51
CA ILE A 231 -24.38 44.11 -21.89
C ILE A 231 -23.00 44.09 -22.57
N PHE A 232 -22.68 43.03 -23.31
CA PHE A 232 -21.36 42.85 -23.88
C PHE A 232 -21.24 43.48 -25.27
N SER A 233 -20.31 44.43 -25.41
CA SER A 233 -19.66 44.71 -26.69
C SER A 233 -18.78 43.53 -27.13
N ARG A 234 -18.39 43.50 -28.41
CA ARG A 234 -17.44 42.48 -28.92
C ARG A 234 -16.16 42.41 -28.08
N ASN A 235 -15.60 43.56 -27.70
CA ASN A 235 -14.35 43.63 -26.92
C ASN A 235 -14.54 43.15 -25.48
N SER A 236 -15.63 43.56 -24.82
CA SER A 236 -15.93 43.12 -23.46
C SER A 236 -16.31 41.64 -23.40
N LEU A 237 -16.94 41.09 -24.45
CA LEU A 237 -17.19 39.65 -24.54
C LEU A 237 -15.89 38.87 -24.69
N THR A 238 -14.97 39.34 -25.55
CA THR A 238 -13.64 38.73 -25.68
C THR A 238 -12.87 38.76 -24.35
N LEU A 239 -12.94 39.88 -23.62
CA LEU A 239 -12.33 40.00 -22.31
C LEU A 239 -12.95 39.01 -21.30
N TRP A 240 -14.28 38.95 -21.22
CA TRP A 240 -15.01 38.00 -20.38
C TRP A 240 -14.59 36.56 -20.67
N ASN A 241 -14.54 36.17 -21.95
CA ASN A 241 -14.14 34.84 -22.37
C ASN A 241 -12.73 34.47 -21.90
N GLU A 242 -11.76 35.39 -21.97
CA GLU A 242 -10.39 35.12 -21.48
C GLU A 242 -10.34 35.02 -19.95
N VAL A 243 -11.13 35.83 -19.23
CA VAL A 243 -11.24 35.73 -17.77
C VAL A 243 -11.83 34.38 -17.37
N VAL A 244 -12.97 34.00 -17.93
CA VAL A 244 -13.61 32.71 -17.66
C VAL A 244 -12.70 31.55 -18.07
N ARG A 245 -12.01 31.64 -19.21
CA ARG A 245 -11.03 30.63 -19.64
C ARG A 245 -9.93 30.43 -18.61
N THR A 246 -9.46 31.51 -17.99
CA THR A 246 -8.44 31.49 -16.93
C THR A 246 -8.99 30.89 -15.62
N LEU A 247 -10.26 31.10 -15.32
CA LEU A 247 -10.89 30.62 -14.09
C LEU A 247 -11.44 29.19 -14.19
N LYS A 248 -11.78 28.71 -15.39
CA LYS A 248 -12.33 27.36 -15.63
C LYS A 248 -11.27 26.32 -15.96
N TYR A 249 -10.20 26.71 -16.64
CA TYR A 249 -9.11 25.84 -17.08
C TYR A 249 -7.79 26.37 -16.52
N THR A 250 -6.82 25.48 -16.30
CA THR A 250 -5.52 25.74 -15.64
C THR A 250 -5.66 25.99 -14.14
N ASP A 251 -5.50 24.94 -13.31
CA ASP A 251 -5.59 24.90 -11.82
C ASP A 251 -5.43 26.28 -11.11
N PRO A 252 -6.48 27.11 -11.08
CA PRO A 252 -6.32 28.52 -10.78
C PRO A 252 -6.56 28.84 -9.32
N TYR A 253 -6.91 27.83 -8.53
CA TYR A 253 -7.29 27.96 -7.16
C TYR A 253 -6.25 27.30 -6.26
N GLU A 254 -6.06 27.89 -5.09
CA GLU A 254 -5.29 27.30 -4.02
C GLU A 254 -5.96 27.58 -2.68
N ILE A 255 -5.75 26.67 -1.73
CA ILE A 255 -6.22 26.85 -0.36
C ILE A 255 -5.22 27.74 0.36
N ARG A 256 -5.71 28.88 0.86
CA ARG A 256 -4.98 29.78 1.77
C ARG A 256 -5.97 30.25 2.84
N ASP A 257 -5.57 30.19 4.10
CA ASP A 257 -6.44 30.56 5.25
C ASP A 257 -7.77 29.78 5.28
N ASN A 258 -7.72 28.47 4.95
CA ASN A 258 -8.90 27.60 4.87
C ASN A 258 -10.01 28.11 3.93
N VAL A 259 -9.65 28.85 2.89
CA VAL A 259 -10.54 29.23 1.79
C VAL A 259 -9.85 29.09 0.44
N TYR A 260 -10.60 28.81 -0.62
CA TYR A 260 -10.04 28.87 -1.97
C TYR A 260 -9.86 30.31 -2.41
N LYS A 261 -8.64 30.62 -2.84
CA LYS A 261 -8.24 31.90 -3.43
C LYS A 261 -7.68 31.65 -4.81
N ILE A 262 -7.77 32.64 -5.69
CA ILE A 262 -7.13 32.57 -7.01
C ILE A 262 -5.61 32.68 -6.80
N ARG A 263 -4.81 31.81 -7.44
CA ARG A 263 -3.35 31.87 -7.30
C ARG A 263 -2.79 33.18 -7.88
N PRO A 264 -1.72 33.74 -7.30
CA PRO A 264 -1.16 35.02 -7.74
C PRO A 264 -0.91 35.12 -9.25
N GLN A 265 -0.35 34.09 -9.88
CA GLN A 265 -0.06 34.11 -11.32
C GLN A 265 -1.30 34.26 -12.21
N TYR A 266 -2.44 33.74 -11.76
CA TYR A 266 -3.71 33.87 -12.49
C TYR A 266 -4.40 35.19 -12.17
N ALA A 267 -4.27 35.68 -10.94
CA ALA A 267 -4.70 37.03 -10.58
C ALA A 267 -3.96 38.09 -11.42
N ASP A 268 -2.63 38.00 -11.51
CA ASP A 268 -1.79 38.87 -12.32
C ASP A 268 -2.16 38.80 -13.80
N ARG A 269 -2.44 37.58 -14.29
CA ARG A 269 -2.90 37.39 -15.67
C ARG A 269 -4.21 38.13 -15.89
N ILE A 270 -5.22 37.95 -15.03
CA ILE A 270 -6.52 38.61 -15.16
C ILE A 270 -6.37 40.14 -15.14
N GLN A 271 -5.58 40.68 -14.22
CA GLN A 271 -5.34 42.12 -14.10
C GLN A 271 -4.64 42.72 -15.33
N LYS A 272 -3.76 41.97 -15.99
CA LYS A 272 -3.03 42.41 -17.20
C LYS A 272 -3.89 42.37 -18.46
N ILE A 273 -5.02 41.66 -18.47
CA ILE A 273 -5.93 41.67 -19.62
C ILE A 273 -6.77 42.95 -19.52
N ASN A 274 -6.25 44.08 -20.02
CA ASN A 274 -6.92 45.37 -19.91
C ASN A 274 -7.18 45.97 -21.30
N PHE A 275 -8.41 45.79 -21.81
CA PHE A 275 -8.84 46.32 -23.11
C PHE A 275 -10.12 47.17 -23.01
N SER A 276 -11.11 46.76 -22.22
CA SER A 276 -12.44 47.40 -22.21
C SER A 276 -13.12 47.51 -20.84
N VAL A 277 -12.62 46.82 -19.81
CA VAL A 277 -13.12 46.88 -18.42
C VAL A 277 -11.90 46.86 -17.50
N ASP A 278 -11.81 47.82 -16.59
CA ASP A 278 -10.72 47.88 -15.60
C ASP A 278 -10.97 46.91 -14.45
N LEU A 279 -10.07 45.94 -14.29
CA LEU A 279 -10.09 44.91 -13.26
C LEU A 279 -8.95 45.07 -12.23
N THR A 280 -8.14 46.12 -12.34
CA THR A 280 -6.91 46.28 -11.56
C THR A 280 -7.14 46.59 -10.08
N ASP A 281 -8.30 47.14 -9.73
CA ASP A 281 -8.68 47.50 -8.36
C ASP A 281 -9.39 46.38 -7.58
N ILE A 282 -9.62 45.22 -8.21
CA ILE A 282 -10.21 44.07 -7.52
C ILE A 282 -9.20 43.49 -6.52
N ASN A 283 -9.63 43.29 -5.27
CA ASN A 283 -8.81 42.57 -4.29
C ASN A 283 -8.81 41.06 -4.60
N TYR A 284 -7.73 40.53 -5.18
CA TYR A 284 -7.59 39.09 -5.49
C TYR A 284 -7.17 38.21 -4.30
N THR A 285 -6.93 38.79 -3.13
CA THR A 285 -6.51 38.04 -1.91
C THR A 285 -7.70 37.51 -1.09
N GLN A 286 -8.93 37.80 -1.50
CA GLN A 286 -10.16 37.29 -0.88
C GLN A 286 -10.57 35.91 -1.43
N LYS A 287 -11.64 35.33 -0.87
CA LYS A 287 -12.25 34.08 -1.36
C LYS A 287 -12.57 34.20 -2.86
N ALA A 288 -12.22 33.16 -3.64
CA ALA A 288 -12.36 33.14 -5.09
C ALA A 288 -13.78 33.49 -5.57
N SER A 289 -14.83 33.01 -4.90
CA SER A 289 -16.22 33.35 -5.26
C SER A 289 -16.53 34.86 -5.12
N ARG A 290 -15.91 35.56 -4.16
CA ARG A 290 -16.05 37.03 -4.04
C ARG A 290 -15.29 37.77 -5.14
N VAL A 291 -14.15 37.24 -5.57
CA VAL A 291 -13.42 37.78 -6.73
C VAL A 291 -14.27 37.64 -7.99
N ILE A 292 -14.84 36.46 -8.24
CA ILE A 292 -15.73 36.20 -9.38
C ILE A 292 -16.92 37.17 -9.36
N HIS A 293 -17.57 37.34 -8.21
CA HIS A 293 -18.66 38.31 -8.05
C HIS A 293 -18.21 39.76 -8.35
N SER A 294 -17.02 40.15 -7.88
CA SER A 294 -16.46 41.49 -8.14
C SER A 294 -16.20 41.70 -9.63
N ILE A 295 -15.68 40.68 -10.32
CA ILE A 295 -15.49 40.69 -11.77
C ILE A 295 -16.85 40.87 -12.47
N MET A 296 -17.86 40.06 -12.14
CA MET A 296 -19.21 40.19 -12.71
C MET A 296 -19.80 41.59 -12.50
N THR A 297 -19.54 42.19 -11.34
CA THR A 297 -19.97 43.57 -11.02
C THR A 297 -19.28 44.59 -11.93
N LYS A 298 -17.98 44.43 -12.20
CA LYS A 298 -17.22 45.30 -13.14
C LYS A 298 -17.74 45.21 -14.57
N PHE A 299 -18.16 44.03 -15.00
CA PHE A 299 -18.83 43.83 -16.28
C PHE A 299 -20.28 44.33 -16.30
N LYS A 300 -20.82 44.77 -15.16
CA LYS A 300 -22.21 45.22 -15.00
C LYS A 300 -23.22 44.11 -15.33
N VAL A 301 -22.90 42.88 -14.97
CA VAL A 301 -23.81 41.73 -15.09
C VAL A 301 -25.10 42.02 -14.31
N ASN A 302 -26.24 41.87 -14.97
CA ASN A 302 -27.54 41.97 -14.30
C ASN A 302 -27.88 40.63 -13.64
N PHE A 303 -27.94 40.58 -12.31
CA PHE A 303 -28.27 39.36 -11.58
C PHE A 303 -29.77 39.07 -11.69
N ASN A 304 -30.11 38.12 -12.57
CA ASN A 304 -31.44 37.51 -12.62
C ASN A 304 -31.40 36.14 -11.91
N SER A 305 -32.56 35.49 -11.76
CA SER A 305 -32.67 34.20 -11.05
C SER A 305 -31.79 33.09 -11.62
N ASP A 306 -31.50 33.11 -12.92
CA ASP A 306 -30.69 32.07 -13.58
C ASP A 306 -29.21 32.27 -13.30
N ILE A 307 -28.74 33.52 -13.33
CA ILE A 307 -27.35 33.88 -13.00
C ILE A 307 -27.10 33.77 -11.52
N GLU A 308 -28.04 34.18 -10.67
CA GLU A 308 -27.93 33.98 -9.21
C GLU A 308 -27.78 32.50 -8.87
N ARG A 309 -28.59 31.64 -9.51
CA ARG A 309 -28.50 30.18 -9.36
C ARG A 309 -27.18 29.62 -9.87
N ALA A 310 -26.73 30.02 -11.06
CA ALA A 310 -25.46 29.58 -11.63
C ALA A 310 -24.27 30.04 -10.78
N PHE A 311 -24.30 31.28 -10.29
CA PHE A 311 -23.28 31.83 -9.40
C PHE A 311 -23.28 31.13 -8.03
N ALA A 312 -24.44 30.80 -7.47
CA ALA A 312 -24.54 30.03 -6.23
C ALA A 312 -23.86 28.66 -6.39
N ASN A 313 -24.08 27.96 -7.51
CA ASN A 313 -23.41 26.69 -7.80
C ASN A 313 -21.88 26.84 -7.86
N VAL A 314 -21.37 27.88 -8.53
CA VAL A 314 -19.93 28.21 -8.55
C VAL A 314 -19.40 28.50 -7.15
N SER A 315 -20.12 29.29 -6.36
CA SER A 315 -19.72 29.59 -4.97
C SER A 315 -19.68 28.31 -4.12
N ASP A 316 -20.62 27.40 -4.33
CA ASP A 316 -20.69 26.11 -3.64
C ASP A 316 -19.65 25.10 -4.11
N SER A 317 -19.19 25.16 -5.36
CA SER A 317 -18.05 24.36 -5.84
C SER A 317 -16.71 24.91 -5.44
N LEU A 318 -16.61 26.21 -5.15
CA LEU A 318 -15.42 26.86 -4.58
C LEU A 318 -15.43 26.92 -3.04
N SER A 319 -16.46 26.35 -2.40
CA SER A 319 -16.54 26.27 -0.95
C SER A 319 -15.95 24.97 -0.43
N ILE A 320 -15.09 25.07 0.59
CA ILE A 320 -14.59 23.90 1.29
C ILE A 320 -15.76 23.26 2.04
N LYS A 321 -16.19 22.08 1.60
CA LYS A 321 -17.18 21.29 2.32
C LYS A 321 -16.43 20.46 3.37
N SER A 322 -16.68 20.75 4.64
CA SER A 322 -16.20 19.94 5.75
C SER A 322 -17.30 19.00 6.22
N LYS A 323 -17.01 17.70 6.30
CA LYS A 323 -17.89 16.72 6.95
C LYS A 323 -17.27 16.29 8.27
N LYS A 324 -18.10 16.05 9.28
CA LYS A 324 -17.62 15.52 10.56
C LYS A 324 -17.35 14.02 10.45
N TYR A 325 -16.26 13.61 11.08
CA TYR A 325 -15.82 12.22 11.18
C TYR A 325 -15.25 11.98 12.57
N LYS A 326 -15.23 10.72 12.99
CA LYS A 326 -14.39 10.30 14.11
C LYS A 326 -12.98 10.11 13.58
N LEU A 327 -12.03 10.90 14.08
CA LEU A 327 -10.61 10.69 13.87
C LEU A 327 -10.03 9.88 15.03
N VAL A 328 -9.28 8.86 14.67
CA VAL A 328 -8.59 7.96 15.59
C VAL A 328 -7.09 8.12 15.37
N LEU A 329 -6.35 8.51 16.41
CA LEU A 329 -4.89 8.45 16.44
C LEU A 329 -4.48 7.27 17.33
N SER A 330 -4.04 6.18 16.72
CA SER A 330 -3.87 4.89 17.38
C SER A 330 -2.42 4.42 17.41
N ILE A 331 -2.09 3.70 18.48
CA ILE A 331 -0.89 2.86 18.62
C ILE A 331 -1.24 1.37 18.77
N ASN A 332 -2.51 1.01 18.61
CA ASN A 332 -2.99 -0.36 18.74
C ASN A 332 -2.47 -1.25 17.59
N PRO A 333 -1.80 -2.37 17.88
CA PRO A 333 -1.35 -3.31 16.84
C PRO A 333 -2.44 -3.79 15.88
N ALA A 334 -3.70 -3.91 16.34
CA ALA A 334 -4.83 -4.30 15.51
C ALA A 334 -5.13 -3.26 14.40
N ASP A 335 -4.98 -1.98 14.70
CA ASP A 335 -5.16 -0.91 13.71
C ASP A 335 -4.07 -0.90 12.64
N PHE A 336 -2.84 -1.29 12.99
CA PHE A 336 -1.76 -1.43 12.01
C PHE A 336 -2.02 -2.59 11.05
N VAL A 337 -2.45 -3.75 11.55
CA VAL A 337 -2.80 -4.90 10.69
C VAL A 337 -3.92 -4.56 9.71
N THR A 338 -4.87 -3.73 10.15
CA THR A 338 -6.03 -3.30 9.35
C THR A 338 -5.84 -1.95 8.65
N MET A 339 -4.64 -1.34 8.72
CA MET A 339 -4.41 0.03 8.23
C MET A 339 -4.66 0.24 6.74
N SER A 340 -4.70 -0.84 5.99
CA SER A 340 -4.84 -0.87 4.53
C SER A 340 -6.17 -1.41 4.04
N HIS A 341 -7.17 -1.45 4.93
CA HIS A 341 -8.55 -1.79 4.63
C HIS A 341 -9.36 -0.50 4.59
N GLY A 342 -9.53 0.02 3.38
CA GLY A 342 -10.35 1.18 3.13
C GLY A 342 -11.71 0.80 2.56
N ASN A 343 -12.72 1.63 2.78
CA ASN A 343 -14.09 1.38 2.32
C ASN A 343 -14.25 1.36 0.78
N SER A 344 -13.25 1.88 0.08
CA SER A 344 -13.21 2.03 -1.39
C SER A 344 -11.79 1.87 -1.94
N TRP A 345 -10.84 1.48 -1.08
CA TRP A 345 -9.42 1.42 -1.43
C TRP A 345 -8.67 0.38 -0.61
N GLN A 346 -7.58 -0.09 -1.17
CA GLN A 346 -6.60 -0.93 -0.49
C GLN A 346 -5.19 -0.48 -0.90
N SER A 347 -4.20 -0.72 -0.04
CA SER A 347 -2.80 -0.37 -0.33
C SER A 347 -1.91 -1.61 -0.46
N CYS A 348 -0.64 -1.40 -0.83
CA CYS A 348 0.34 -2.48 -0.89
C CYS A 348 0.66 -3.11 0.48
N HIS A 349 0.27 -2.47 1.58
CA HIS A 349 0.34 -3.04 2.93
C HIS A 349 -0.94 -3.79 3.33
N SER A 350 -1.85 -4.12 2.41
CA SER A 350 -3.04 -4.90 2.76
C SER A 350 -2.68 -6.28 3.27
N PHE A 351 -2.92 -6.50 4.57
CA PHE A 351 -2.76 -7.79 5.24
C PHE A 351 -3.75 -8.82 4.69
N ARG A 352 -5.04 -8.44 4.62
CA ARG A 352 -6.14 -9.21 3.99
C ARG A 352 -5.88 -9.65 2.56
N ALA A 353 -5.29 -8.79 1.73
CA ALA A 353 -5.00 -9.11 0.34
C ALA A 353 -3.62 -9.78 0.14
N ASN A 354 -2.83 -9.95 1.21
CA ASN A 354 -1.47 -10.48 1.16
C ASN A 354 -0.57 -9.74 0.15
N ASN A 355 -0.66 -8.41 0.12
CA ASN A 355 0.07 -7.58 -0.85
C ASN A 355 1.56 -7.48 -0.51
N CYS A 356 2.38 -7.00 -1.44
CA CYS A 356 3.86 -7.06 -1.36
C CYS A 356 4.51 -6.39 -0.13
N TYR A 357 3.81 -5.49 0.58
CA TYR A 357 4.30 -4.84 1.80
C TYR A 357 3.41 -5.12 3.02
N HIS A 358 2.62 -6.20 3.02
CA HIS A 358 1.72 -6.55 4.15
C HIS A 358 2.46 -6.72 5.48
N ALA A 359 3.66 -7.30 5.47
CA ALA A 359 4.52 -7.41 6.64
C ALA A 359 4.93 -6.03 7.21
N GLY A 360 4.87 -4.99 6.39
CA GLY A 360 5.08 -3.62 6.82
C GLY A 360 4.07 -3.09 7.84
N CYS A 361 2.88 -3.69 7.95
CA CYS A 361 1.95 -3.40 9.04
C CYS A 361 2.60 -3.68 10.40
N LEU A 362 3.23 -4.85 10.53
CA LEU A 362 3.92 -5.25 11.76
C LEU A 362 5.18 -4.41 11.95
N SER A 363 5.92 -4.10 10.90
CA SER A 363 7.09 -3.23 11.03
C SER A 363 6.76 -1.90 11.70
N TYR A 364 5.68 -1.23 11.30
CA TYR A 364 5.23 0.00 11.97
C TYR A 364 4.67 -0.25 13.38
N ALA A 365 3.97 -1.37 13.61
CA ALA A 365 3.42 -1.71 14.93
C ALA A 365 4.52 -1.99 15.97
N LEU A 366 5.68 -2.52 15.54
CA LEU A 366 6.79 -2.93 16.40
C LEU A 366 7.87 -1.85 16.58
N ASP A 367 7.72 -0.67 15.97
CA ASP A 367 8.62 0.46 16.22
C ASP A 367 8.15 1.33 17.40
N ASN A 368 9.00 2.26 17.82
CA ASN A 368 8.72 3.18 18.92
C ASN A 368 8.22 4.57 18.49
N SER A 369 8.07 4.82 17.18
CA SER A 369 7.88 6.16 16.62
C SER A 369 6.56 6.32 15.86
N THR A 370 6.03 5.27 15.25
CA THR A 370 4.88 5.35 14.36
C THR A 370 3.56 5.33 15.12
N MET A 371 2.66 6.24 14.77
CA MET A 371 1.23 6.26 15.08
C MET A 371 0.44 6.20 13.77
N ILE A 372 -0.75 5.61 13.80
CA ILE A 372 -1.68 5.63 12.66
C ILE A 372 -2.82 6.60 12.97
N ALA A 373 -3.04 7.56 12.08
CA ALA A 373 -4.23 8.40 12.08
C ALA A 373 -5.18 7.95 10.97
N TYR A 374 -6.45 7.78 11.29
CA TYR A 374 -7.47 7.51 10.28
C TYR A 374 -8.81 8.09 10.67
N ILE A 375 -9.71 8.18 9.70
CA ILE A 375 -11.10 8.60 9.93
C ILE A 375 -12.09 7.51 9.55
N ILE A 376 -13.12 7.40 10.37
CA ILE A 376 -14.30 6.54 10.19
C ILE A 376 -15.57 7.39 10.34
N PRO A 377 -16.77 6.87 9.97
CA PRO A 377 -18.03 7.57 10.22
C PRO A 377 -18.13 8.04 11.69
N GLU A 378 -18.65 9.25 11.92
CA GLU A 378 -18.73 9.84 13.26
C GLU A 378 -19.55 8.99 14.25
N ASP A 379 -20.55 8.29 13.74
CA ASP A 379 -21.47 7.40 14.45
C ASP A 379 -20.96 5.96 14.59
N SER A 380 -19.70 5.68 14.22
CA SER A 380 -19.13 4.32 14.36
C SER A 380 -19.05 3.90 15.83
N THR A 381 -19.58 2.72 16.12
CA THR A 381 -19.54 2.06 17.43
C THR A 381 -18.72 0.77 17.40
N GLY A 382 -18.22 0.34 18.55
CA GLY A 382 -17.40 -0.87 18.69
C GLY A 382 -15.91 -0.65 18.40
N ASP A 383 -15.22 -1.73 18.06
CA ASP A 383 -13.76 -1.71 17.85
C ASP A 383 -13.40 -1.00 16.55
N ASN A 384 -12.54 0.03 16.64
CA ASN A 384 -12.22 0.86 15.49
C ASN A 384 -11.46 0.07 14.40
N TYR A 385 -10.64 -0.94 14.75
CA TYR A 385 -9.90 -1.75 13.78
C TYR A 385 -10.79 -2.54 12.82
N LYS A 386 -12.02 -2.87 13.23
CA LYS A 386 -13.02 -3.58 12.41
C LYS A 386 -13.68 -2.70 11.37
N VAL A 387 -13.57 -1.38 11.51
CA VAL A 387 -14.21 -0.42 10.60
C VAL A 387 -13.26 -0.09 9.45
N ASP A 388 -13.78 -0.23 8.23
CA ASP A 388 -13.07 0.15 7.02
C ASP A 388 -12.80 1.66 6.99
N LYS A 389 -11.54 2.02 6.76
CA LYS A 389 -11.06 3.39 6.90
C LYS A 389 -11.47 4.24 5.69
N ILE A 390 -11.95 5.46 5.94
CA ILE A 390 -12.28 6.40 4.85
C ILE A 390 -10.99 7.04 4.33
N MET A 391 -10.13 7.51 5.25
CA MET A 391 -8.79 8.02 4.94
C MET A 391 -7.81 7.62 6.03
N ARG A 392 -6.53 7.51 5.68
CA ARG A 392 -5.47 7.12 6.60
C ARG A 392 -4.15 7.82 6.28
N LEU A 393 -3.40 8.13 7.34
CA LEU A 393 -2.07 8.69 7.31
C LEU A 393 -1.25 8.16 8.49
N LEU A 394 0.03 7.83 8.27
CA LEU A 394 0.93 7.44 9.36
C LEU A 394 1.76 8.66 9.77
N TYR A 395 2.08 8.72 11.06
CA TYR A 395 2.86 9.78 11.69
C TYR A 395 4.01 9.17 12.48
N MET A 396 5.24 9.56 12.19
CA MET A 396 6.44 9.10 12.88
C MET A 396 6.95 10.22 13.78
N PHE A 397 6.85 10.00 15.09
CA PHE A 397 7.28 10.93 16.12
C PHE A 397 8.79 10.80 16.36
N SER A 398 9.48 11.93 16.51
CA SER A 398 10.94 11.96 16.69
C SER A 398 11.38 11.32 18.00
N GLU A 399 12.60 10.78 18.03
CA GLU A 399 13.22 10.23 19.25
C GLU A 399 13.32 11.30 20.34
N GLU A 400 13.52 12.56 19.97
CA GLU A 400 13.59 13.70 20.91
C GLU A 400 12.23 14.27 21.30
N GLY A 401 11.17 13.94 20.55
CA GLY A 401 9.81 14.40 20.82
C GLY A 401 9.54 15.85 20.45
N LYS A 402 10.38 16.44 19.60
CA LYS A 402 10.28 17.83 19.13
C LYS A 402 9.62 17.96 17.74
N GLY A 403 9.04 16.88 17.23
CA GLY A 403 8.54 16.87 15.85
C GLY A 403 8.01 15.53 15.37
N PHE A 404 7.33 15.56 14.23
CA PHE A 404 6.83 14.39 13.53
C PHE A 404 6.90 14.53 12.01
N ILE A 405 6.91 13.38 11.35
CA ILE A 405 6.87 13.23 9.89
C ILE A 405 5.59 12.48 9.51
N SER A 406 4.91 12.86 8.43
CA SER A 406 3.75 12.11 7.93
C SER A 406 3.95 11.47 6.55
N THR A 407 3.41 10.27 6.36
CA THR A 407 3.60 9.42 5.16
C THR A 407 2.74 9.83 3.97
N LYS A 408 2.51 8.96 2.97
CA LYS A 408 1.50 9.20 1.93
C LYS A 408 0.08 9.09 2.52
N MET A 409 -0.81 10.00 2.13
CA MET A 409 -2.23 9.93 2.49
C MET A 409 -2.98 8.97 1.56
N TYR A 410 -3.77 8.07 2.14
CA TYR A 410 -4.65 7.15 1.41
C TYR A 410 -6.13 7.53 1.58
N PRO A 411 -6.95 7.37 0.51
CA PRO A 411 -6.56 6.90 -0.82
C PRO A 411 -5.88 7.98 -1.67
N ASN A 412 -6.09 9.25 -1.36
CA ASN A 412 -5.70 10.36 -2.22
C ASN A 412 -4.64 11.23 -1.55
N ASN A 413 -3.40 11.15 -2.04
CA ASN A 413 -2.31 11.97 -1.54
C ASN A 413 -2.37 13.44 -1.98
N ASN A 414 -3.16 13.75 -3.01
CA ASN A 414 -3.28 15.10 -3.54
C ASN A 414 -4.34 15.93 -2.79
N ASP A 415 -5.07 15.33 -1.84
CA ASP A 415 -6.08 16.01 -1.03
C ASP A 415 -5.43 16.85 0.08
N LYS A 416 -4.86 17.99 -0.32
CA LYS A 416 -4.16 18.92 0.58
C LYS A 416 -5.05 19.47 1.68
N ALA A 417 -6.35 19.67 1.40
CA ALA A 417 -7.32 20.10 2.41
C ALA A 417 -7.44 19.06 3.52
N ALA A 418 -7.66 17.80 3.14
CA ALA A 418 -7.81 16.73 4.11
C ALA A 418 -6.51 16.46 4.87
N ARG A 419 -5.36 16.52 4.17
CA ARG A 419 -4.02 16.45 4.78
C ARG A 419 -3.85 17.49 5.87
N ALA A 420 -4.13 18.75 5.57
CA ALA A 420 -4.04 19.83 6.55
C ALA A 420 -4.99 19.62 7.74
N SER A 421 -6.21 19.13 7.52
CA SER A 421 -7.12 18.75 8.62
C SER A 421 -6.54 17.65 9.51
N PHE A 422 -5.90 16.64 8.93
CA PHE A 422 -5.24 15.56 9.66
C PHE A 422 -4.03 16.08 10.46
N ASP A 423 -3.14 16.84 9.83
CA ASP A 423 -1.94 17.35 10.48
C ASP A 423 -2.30 18.27 11.65
N ASN A 424 -3.27 19.17 11.46
CA ASN A 424 -3.78 20.04 12.53
C ASN A 424 -4.41 19.23 13.68
N ALA A 425 -5.17 18.17 13.38
CA ALA A 425 -5.76 17.32 14.39
C ALA A 425 -4.68 16.61 15.23
N VAL A 426 -3.67 16.03 14.58
CA VAL A 426 -2.56 15.36 15.28
C VAL A 426 -1.72 16.35 16.07
N TYR A 427 -1.41 17.53 15.51
CA TYR A 427 -0.72 18.59 16.24
C TYR A 427 -1.48 18.99 17.52
N ASN A 428 -2.79 19.20 17.42
CA ASN A 428 -3.62 19.56 18.57
C ASN A 428 -3.73 18.45 19.61
N ILE A 429 -3.81 17.18 19.18
CA ILE A 429 -3.76 16.03 20.11
C ILE A 429 -2.44 16.03 20.87
N LEU A 430 -1.30 16.13 20.17
CA LEU A 430 0.03 16.12 20.80
C LEU A 430 0.23 17.33 21.72
N LYS A 431 -0.26 18.51 21.34
CA LYS A 431 -0.26 19.71 22.20
C LYS A 431 -1.08 19.50 23.47
N ALA A 432 -2.26 18.87 23.37
CA ALA A 432 -3.08 18.51 24.53
C ALA A 432 -2.42 17.43 25.41
N CYS A 433 -1.50 16.63 24.85
CA CYS A 433 -0.62 15.73 25.59
C CYS A 433 0.64 16.41 26.17
N GLU A 434 0.68 17.74 26.18
CA GLU A 434 1.82 18.55 26.68
C GLU A 434 3.12 18.34 25.90
N VAL A 435 3.02 17.97 24.62
CA VAL A 435 4.19 17.93 23.73
C VAL A 435 4.47 19.33 23.21
N GLU A 436 5.69 19.80 23.42
CA GLU A 436 6.19 21.06 22.85
C GLU A 436 6.54 20.85 21.38
N LEU A 437 5.67 21.33 20.49
CA LEU A 437 5.88 21.31 19.04
C LEU A 437 5.94 22.74 18.50
N PRO A 438 6.95 23.08 17.67
CA PRO A 438 7.00 24.37 17.00
C PRO A 438 5.82 24.54 16.05
N GLU A 439 5.36 25.77 15.88
CA GLU A 439 4.19 26.09 15.05
C GLU A 439 4.47 26.04 13.53
N THR A 440 5.73 25.84 13.13
CA THR A 440 6.16 25.89 11.73
C THR A 440 6.25 24.52 11.06
N LEU A 441 5.62 24.41 9.89
CA LEU A 441 5.85 23.35 8.91
C LEU A 441 7.19 23.62 8.20
N HIS A 442 8.11 22.67 8.17
CA HIS A 442 9.37 22.82 7.44
C HIS A 442 9.33 22.11 6.08
N SER A 443 10.11 22.62 5.12
CA SER A 443 10.28 22.00 3.80
C SER A 443 10.98 20.64 3.95
N PRO A 444 10.58 19.60 3.19
CA PRO A 444 11.23 18.28 3.18
C PRO A 444 12.73 18.30 2.82
N ASP A 445 13.25 19.39 2.25
CA ASP A 445 14.66 19.55 1.86
C ASP A 445 15.64 19.56 3.04
N SER A 446 15.15 19.63 4.29
CA SER A 446 15.98 19.61 5.51
C SER A 446 15.94 18.28 6.27
N CYS A 447 15.48 17.19 5.66
CA CYS A 447 15.36 15.92 6.37
C CYS A 447 16.75 15.35 6.74
N GLY A 448 16.97 15.13 8.04
CA GLY A 448 18.15 14.44 8.56
C GLY A 448 18.15 12.94 8.27
N ARG A 449 19.05 12.21 8.94
CA ARG A 449 19.19 10.76 8.75
C ARG A 449 17.97 10.01 9.31
N ILE A 450 17.12 9.49 8.41
CA ILE A 450 16.07 8.51 8.74
C ILE A 450 16.68 7.12 8.72
N ARG A 451 16.60 6.39 9.84
CA ARG A 451 16.93 4.97 9.92
C ARG A 451 15.66 4.17 9.69
N THR A 452 15.69 3.25 8.73
CA THR A 452 14.56 2.40 8.36
C THR A 452 14.91 0.94 8.59
N PHE A 453 14.05 0.22 9.30
CA PHE A 453 14.13 -1.23 9.54
C PHE A 453 12.75 -1.83 9.29
N GLY A 454 12.63 -3.02 8.72
CA GLY A 454 11.30 -3.59 8.44
C GLY A 454 11.01 -3.80 6.94
N ARG A 455 9.84 -4.39 6.67
CA ARG A 455 9.28 -4.62 5.31
C ARG A 455 8.26 -3.56 4.93
N HIS A 456 8.18 -2.42 5.59
CA HIS A 456 7.23 -1.39 5.19
C HIS A 456 7.70 -0.66 3.93
N TYR A 457 6.75 -0.26 3.09
CA TYR A 457 7.03 0.64 1.99
C TYR A 457 7.44 2.01 2.56
N PRO A 458 8.67 2.49 2.30
CA PRO A 458 9.20 3.73 2.87
C PRO A 458 8.69 4.93 2.06
N ASP A 459 7.37 5.11 2.01
CA ASP A 459 6.72 6.20 1.27
C ASP A 459 7.17 7.59 1.76
N TYR A 460 7.67 7.65 2.99
CA TYR A 460 8.28 8.82 3.58
C TYR A 460 9.63 9.23 2.97
N GLN A 461 10.23 8.41 2.10
CA GLN A 461 11.44 8.81 1.38
C GLN A 461 11.13 9.56 0.08
N TYR A 462 9.86 9.62 -0.33
CA TYR A 462 9.44 10.34 -1.53
C TYR A 462 8.88 11.70 -1.10
N GLY A 463 9.19 12.76 -1.85
CA GLY A 463 8.99 14.19 -1.50
C GLY A 463 7.54 14.68 -1.34
N TYR A 464 6.66 13.86 -0.76
CA TYR A 464 5.25 14.10 -0.49
C TYR A 464 4.95 14.28 1.00
N MET A 465 5.99 14.53 1.80
CA MET A 465 5.95 14.50 3.25
C MET A 465 5.77 15.88 3.85
N ASN A 466 5.02 15.92 4.95
CA ASN A 466 4.99 17.07 5.84
C ASN A 466 5.89 16.78 7.03
N HIS A 467 6.73 17.77 7.33
CA HIS A 467 7.68 17.78 8.44
C HIS A 467 7.26 18.87 9.42
N PHE A 468 7.07 18.49 10.68
CA PHE A 468 6.78 19.40 11.78
C PHE A 468 7.86 19.23 12.83
N GLY A 469 8.47 20.31 13.34
CA GLY A 469 9.45 20.21 14.42
C GLY A 469 10.78 20.96 14.27
N GLU A 470 11.62 20.84 15.29
CA GLU A 470 13.07 21.10 15.24
C GLU A 470 13.82 19.75 15.34
N ASP A 471 15.10 19.70 14.94
CA ASP A 471 15.92 18.47 14.99
C ASP A 471 15.32 17.27 14.24
N TYR A 472 15.17 17.40 12.92
CA TYR A 472 14.76 16.32 11.99
C TYR A 472 15.77 15.17 11.85
N GLN A 473 16.76 15.12 12.74
CA GLN A 473 17.79 14.10 12.75
C GLN A 473 17.35 13.06 13.81
N ASN A 474 17.44 11.77 13.48
CA ASN A 474 17.11 10.65 14.37
C ASN A 474 15.63 10.24 14.40
N TYR A 475 15.14 9.78 13.25
CA TYR A 475 13.98 8.88 13.21
C TYR A 475 14.46 7.45 13.07
N THR A 476 13.92 6.56 13.90
CA THR A 476 13.99 5.12 13.69
C THR A 476 12.59 4.63 13.36
N ILE A 477 12.38 4.26 12.10
CA ILE A 477 11.08 3.89 11.55
C ILE A 477 11.08 2.42 11.19
N GLY A 478 10.07 1.73 11.69
CA GLY A 478 9.86 0.31 11.55
C GLY A 478 10.82 -0.57 12.38
N SER A 479 10.45 -1.83 12.49
CA SER A 479 11.18 -2.89 13.18
C SER A 479 11.00 -4.22 12.45
N ASP A 480 11.87 -5.18 12.75
CA ASP A 480 11.69 -6.56 12.30
C ASP A 480 10.57 -7.24 13.12
N ALA A 481 9.84 -8.16 12.48
CA ALA A 481 8.73 -8.89 13.10
C ALA A 481 9.09 -10.36 13.33
N TYR A 482 8.43 -10.99 14.31
CA TYR A 482 8.58 -12.44 14.52
C TYR A 482 7.80 -13.20 13.46
N ASN A 483 8.40 -14.28 12.94
CA ASN A 483 7.73 -15.13 11.97
C ASN A 483 6.56 -15.86 12.62
N PHE A 484 5.38 -15.80 12.01
CA PHE A 484 4.18 -16.48 12.51
C PHE A 484 4.35 -18.01 12.56
N GLU A 485 5.06 -18.60 11.61
CA GLU A 485 5.28 -20.03 11.50
C GLU A 485 6.42 -20.51 12.43
N ASP A 486 7.43 -19.67 12.68
CA ASP A 486 8.53 -19.95 13.61
C ASP A 486 8.87 -18.72 14.47
N PRO A 487 8.34 -18.62 15.70
CA PRO A 487 8.56 -17.46 16.57
C PRO A 487 9.99 -17.36 17.11
N SER A 488 10.87 -18.34 16.87
CA SER A 488 12.31 -18.25 17.16
C SER A 488 13.07 -17.50 16.06
N LEU A 489 12.44 -17.31 14.90
CA LEU A 489 12.98 -16.56 13.79
C LEU A 489 12.43 -15.13 13.80
N ILE A 490 13.36 -14.18 13.81
CA ILE A 490 13.08 -12.82 13.40
C ILE A 490 13.08 -12.82 11.89
N ILE A 491 12.00 -12.35 11.27
CA ILE A 491 12.03 -12.05 9.84
C ILE A 491 12.97 -10.85 9.69
N ASN A 492 14.25 -11.10 9.42
CA ASN A 492 15.16 -10.03 8.99
C ASN A 492 14.62 -9.51 7.67
N THR A 493 14.21 -8.25 7.69
CA THR A 493 13.40 -7.69 6.63
C THR A 493 14.22 -7.09 5.48
N SER A 494 15.52 -7.37 5.38
CA SER A 494 16.31 -7.03 4.19
C SER A 494 15.92 -7.93 3.00
N ASN A 495 15.11 -7.40 2.09
CA ASN A 495 14.94 -7.77 0.67
C ASN A 495 13.71 -6.98 0.20
N SER A 496 13.94 -5.71 -0.11
CA SER A 496 13.13 -4.96 -1.07
C SER A 496 12.33 -5.90 -1.97
N CYS A 497 11.03 -5.62 -2.12
CA CYS A 497 10.27 -5.97 -3.30
C CYS A 497 11.24 -6.16 -4.47
N THR A 498 11.51 -7.41 -4.87
CA THR A 498 12.38 -7.67 -6.02
C THR A 498 11.57 -7.17 -7.19
N THR A 499 11.77 -5.90 -7.51
CA THR A 499 11.55 -5.38 -8.83
C THR A 499 12.27 -6.35 -9.73
N ILE A 500 11.51 -7.06 -10.56
CA ILE A 500 12.04 -7.67 -11.76
C ILE A 500 12.55 -6.48 -12.58
N SER A 501 13.78 -6.04 -12.32
CA SER A 501 14.51 -5.23 -13.27
C SER A 501 14.64 -6.12 -14.49
N ARG A 502 13.95 -5.75 -15.57
CA ARG A 502 14.29 -6.20 -16.91
C ARG A 502 15.77 -5.86 -17.12
N THR A 503 16.66 -6.81 -16.88
CA THR A 503 17.88 -6.87 -17.66
C THR A 503 17.43 -7.32 -19.04
N THR A 504 17.36 -6.36 -19.95
CA THR A 504 17.47 -6.62 -21.38
C THR A 504 18.83 -7.27 -21.62
N THR A 505 18.88 -8.60 -21.53
CA THR A 505 19.97 -9.35 -22.13
C THR A 505 19.65 -9.44 -23.61
N SER A 506 20.60 -8.97 -24.43
CA SER A 506 20.58 -9.06 -25.88
C SER A 506 20.31 -10.49 -26.34
N VAL A 507 19.60 -10.61 -27.47
CA VAL A 507 18.99 -11.83 -28.02
C VAL A 507 20.01 -12.83 -28.58
N ASP A 508 21.32 -12.59 -28.43
CA ASP A 508 22.35 -13.28 -29.21
C ASP A 508 23.01 -14.50 -28.55
N GLU A 509 22.71 -14.83 -27.28
CA GLU A 509 23.34 -16.00 -26.60
C GLU A 509 22.45 -17.26 -26.48
N VAL A 510 21.22 -17.25 -27.02
CA VAL A 510 20.29 -18.40 -26.89
C VAL A 510 20.51 -19.50 -27.94
N ILE A 511 21.37 -19.28 -28.94
CA ILE A 511 21.50 -20.18 -30.10
C ILE A 511 22.45 -21.37 -29.84
N LEU A 512 23.32 -21.32 -28.82
CA LEU A 512 24.34 -22.37 -28.61
C LEU A 512 23.87 -23.56 -27.76
N LEU A 513 22.72 -23.48 -27.08
CA LEU A 513 22.23 -24.57 -26.21
C LEU A 513 21.25 -25.53 -26.90
N THR A 514 20.76 -25.19 -28.10
CA THR A 514 19.79 -26.04 -28.81
C THR A 514 20.43 -27.25 -29.49
N GLU A 515 21.65 -27.14 -30.01
CA GLU A 515 22.31 -28.24 -30.73
C GLU A 515 22.79 -29.38 -29.79
N GLU A 516 23.21 -29.05 -28.57
CA GLU A 516 23.60 -30.05 -27.55
C GLU A 516 22.38 -30.80 -26.99
N ILE A 517 21.23 -30.13 -26.90
CA ILE A 517 19.98 -30.74 -26.42
C ILE A 517 19.35 -31.64 -27.49
N GLU A 518 19.39 -31.27 -28.78
CA GLU A 518 18.93 -32.13 -29.86
C GLU A 518 19.77 -33.40 -30.01
N SER A 519 21.09 -33.31 -29.81
CA SER A 519 21.97 -34.47 -29.80
C SER A 519 21.71 -35.40 -28.60
N ALA A 520 21.41 -34.85 -27.42
CA ALA A 520 21.06 -35.63 -26.24
C ALA A 520 19.70 -36.34 -26.36
N LEU A 521 18.71 -35.68 -26.97
CA LEU A 521 17.38 -36.26 -27.19
C LEU A 521 17.40 -37.36 -28.26
N LYS A 522 18.23 -37.22 -29.30
CA LYS A 522 18.42 -38.25 -30.31
C LYS A 522 19.11 -39.50 -29.76
N ALA A 523 20.10 -39.33 -28.87
CA ALA A 523 20.77 -40.44 -28.19
C ALA A 523 19.81 -41.23 -27.27
N ILE A 524 18.84 -40.55 -26.66
CA ILE A 524 17.81 -41.18 -25.82
C ILE A 524 16.81 -41.97 -26.69
N SER A 525 16.34 -41.41 -27.81
CA SER A 525 15.38 -42.12 -28.68
C SER A 525 15.99 -43.34 -29.38
N GLU A 526 17.29 -43.30 -29.70
CA GLU A 526 17.99 -44.45 -30.30
C GLU A 526 18.19 -45.58 -29.27
N SER A 527 18.36 -45.25 -27.98
CA SER A 527 18.53 -46.24 -26.89
C SER A 527 17.25 -47.00 -26.52
N GLU A 528 16.06 -46.42 -26.73
CA GLU A 528 14.77 -47.07 -26.46
C GLU A 528 14.31 -48.00 -27.60
N SER A 529 14.90 -47.85 -28.81
CA SER A 529 14.58 -48.72 -29.96
C SER A 529 15.27 -50.10 -29.93
N VAL A 530 16.27 -50.30 -29.05
CA VAL A 530 17.01 -51.56 -28.91
C VAL A 530 16.44 -52.44 -27.77
N ALA A 531 15.57 -51.92 -26.91
CA ALA A 531 15.00 -52.64 -25.77
C ALA A 531 13.59 -53.25 -26.02
N VAL A 532 13.06 -53.17 -27.26
CA VAL A 532 11.75 -53.75 -27.65
C VAL A 532 11.89 -54.86 -28.71
N SER A 533 13.10 -55.35 -28.98
CA SER A 533 13.32 -56.63 -29.65
C SER A 533 14.48 -57.43 -29.04
N ALA A 534 14.26 -57.99 -27.85
CA ALA A 534 14.96 -59.15 -27.30
C ALA A 534 14.06 -59.85 -26.26
#